data_AF-A0AA90QDJ8-F1
#
_entry.id   AF-A0AA90QDJ8-F1
#
_cell.length_a   1.000
_cell.length_b   1.000
_cell.length_c   1.000
_cell.angle_alpha   90.00
_cell.angle_beta   90.00
_cell.angle_gamma   90.00
#
_symmetry.space_group_name_H-M   'P 1'
#
loop_
_entity.id
_entity.type
_entity.pdbx_description
1 polymer ?
#
loop_
_entity_poly.entity_id
_entity_poly.type
_entity_poly.pdbx_seq_one_letter_code
_entity_poly.pdbx_strand_id
1 'polypeptide(L)'
;MDDIPDETFSRGPAILADILSRDPIRVWSASGAIIHLWDRAALDMFAAHLADIQRATSGLALGGAVFPNAEHLKFALRKLAYHRDTAQCLCALYPDYLMYNPQKEQKAGNVRIDAVTPAEGGWGEDIDCTCCRCGTRFKVEERESHYTWWGWKALPRYG
;
A
#
# COMPACT_ATOMS: atom_id res chain seq x y z
N MET A 1 -24.00 18.35 -12.33
CA MET A 1 -22.92 18.01 -11.37
C MET A 1 -23.05 16.52 -11.22
N ASP A 2 -22.53 15.83 -12.22
CA ASP A 2 -22.73 14.39 -12.39
C ASP A 2 -21.81 13.67 -11.42
N ASP A 3 -22.40 12.93 -10.49
CA ASP A 3 -21.71 11.96 -9.65
C ASP A 3 -21.08 10.91 -10.57
N ILE A 4 -19.79 11.08 -10.89
CA ILE A 4 -18.99 10.01 -11.48
C ILE A 4 -18.83 8.98 -10.37
N PRO A 5 -19.40 7.76 -10.49
CA PRO A 5 -19.17 6.73 -9.50
C PRO A 5 -17.66 6.45 -9.47
N ASP A 6 -17.06 6.62 -8.30
CA ASP A 6 -15.67 6.27 -8.06
C ASP A 6 -15.46 4.81 -8.47
N GLU A 7 -14.70 4.58 -9.56
CA GLU A 7 -14.44 3.27 -10.15
C GLU A 7 -13.93 2.25 -9.13
N THR A 8 -13.38 2.73 -8.01
CA THR A 8 -12.95 1.94 -6.86
C THR A 8 -14.11 1.22 -6.16
N PHE A 9 -15.27 1.87 -5.99
CA PHE A 9 -16.45 1.25 -5.39
C PHE A 9 -17.05 0.17 -6.30
N SER A 10 -17.04 0.40 -7.62
CA SER A 10 -17.56 -0.54 -8.62
C SER A 10 -16.79 -1.87 -8.65
N ARG A 11 -15.50 -1.84 -8.31
CA ARG A 11 -14.62 -3.04 -8.31
C ARG A 11 -14.50 -3.73 -6.95
N GLY A 12 -14.99 -3.11 -5.87
CA GLY A 12 -14.90 -3.64 -4.51
C GLY A 12 -15.36 -5.10 -4.38
N PRO A 13 -16.58 -5.46 -4.82
CA PRO A 13 -17.07 -6.84 -4.76
C PRO A 13 -16.22 -7.84 -5.56
N ALA A 14 -15.67 -7.43 -6.71
CA ALA A 14 -14.81 -8.28 -7.53
C ALA A 14 -13.46 -8.55 -6.82
N ILE A 15 -12.85 -7.53 -6.22
CA ILE A 15 -11.62 -7.67 -5.42
C ILE A 15 -11.87 -8.57 -4.21
N LEU A 16 -13.04 -8.45 -3.56
CA LEU A 16 -13.43 -9.31 -2.44
C LEU A 16 -13.57 -10.78 -2.89
N ALA A 17 -14.21 -11.02 -4.03
CA ALA A 17 -14.30 -12.37 -4.59
C ALA A 17 -12.92 -12.95 -4.95
N ASP A 18 -12.02 -12.12 -5.49
CA ASP A 18 -10.65 -12.52 -5.83
C ASP A 18 -9.83 -12.89 -4.60
N ILE A 19 -9.84 -12.07 -3.54
CA ILE A 19 -9.06 -12.33 -2.32
C ILE A 19 -9.59 -13.56 -1.54
N LEU A 20 -10.87 -13.90 -1.68
CA LEU A 20 -11.49 -15.09 -1.07
C LEU A 20 -11.38 -16.36 -1.94
N SER A 21 -10.96 -16.24 -3.19
CA SER A 21 -11.02 -17.32 -4.19
C SER A 21 -10.13 -18.53 -3.92
N ARG A 22 -9.10 -18.38 -3.07
CA ARG A 22 -7.99 -19.32 -2.88
C ARG A 22 -7.15 -19.59 -4.15
N ASP A 23 -7.38 -18.84 -5.22
CA ASP A 23 -6.53 -18.85 -6.41
C ASP A 23 -5.30 -17.96 -6.16
N PRO A 24 -4.06 -18.48 -6.22
CA PRO A 24 -2.87 -17.72 -5.89
C PRO A 24 -2.68 -16.43 -6.71
N ILE A 25 -3.02 -16.44 -7.99
CA ILE A 25 -2.83 -15.29 -8.89
C ILE A 25 -3.87 -14.22 -8.56
N ARG A 26 -5.13 -14.63 -8.35
CA ARG A 26 -6.21 -13.70 -7.99
C ARG A 26 -5.98 -13.10 -6.60
N VAL A 27 -5.57 -13.91 -5.62
CA VAL A 27 -5.24 -13.43 -4.27
C VAL A 27 -4.07 -12.45 -4.29
N TRP A 28 -3.02 -12.74 -5.06
CA TRP A 28 -1.88 -11.82 -5.22
C TRP A 28 -2.31 -10.48 -5.84
N SER A 29 -3.07 -10.53 -6.94
CA SER A 29 -3.60 -9.33 -7.61
C SER A 29 -4.49 -8.49 -6.67
N ALA A 30 -5.43 -9.14 -5.98
CA ALA A 30 -6.32 -8.47 -5.02
C ALA A 30 -5.56 -7.88 -3.83
N SER A 31 -4.50 -8.55 -3.35
CA SER A 31 -3.63 -8.00 -2.30
C SER A 31 -3.01 -6.69 -2.77
N GLY A 32 -2.48 -6.64 -4.00
CA GLY A 32 -1.95 -5.41 -4.60
C GLY A 32 -3.00 -4.29 -4.67
N ALA A 33 -4.23 -4.61 -5.07
CA ALA A 33 -5.32 -3.62 -5.10
C ALA A 33 -5.64 -3.04 -3.71
N ILE A 34 -5.73 -3.89 -2.68
CA ILE A 34 -5.99 -3.46 -1.29
C ILE A 34 -4.85 -2.60 -0.75
N ILE A 35 -3.59 -2.95 -1.06
CA ILE A 35 -2.40 -2.19 -0.62
C ILE A 35 -2.45 -0.74 -1.09
N HIS A 36 -2.90 -0.49 -2.32
CA HIS A 36 -2.95 0.86 -2.90
C HIS A 36 -4.29 1.59 -2.66
N LEU A 37 -5.24 0.96 -1.97
CA LEU A 37 -6.53 1.57 -1.66
C LEU A 37 -6.42 2.64 -0.56
N TRP A 38 -7.00 3.81 -0.79
CA TRP A 38 -7.02 4.92 0.18
C TRP A 38 -8.42 5.38 0.58
N ASP A 39 -9.43 4.99 -0.19
CA ASP A 39 -10.82 5.19 0.18
C ASP A 39 -11.15 4.40 1.45
N ARG A 40 -11.62 5.13 2.47
CA ARG A 40 -11.95 4.58 3.77
C ARG A 40 -13.20 3.70 3.71
N ALA A 41 -14.22 4.09 2.94
CA ALA A 41 -15.46 3.32 2.85
C ALA A 41 -15.24 1.99 2.11
N ALA A 42 -14.43 1.98 1.04
CA ALA A 42 -13.99 0.73 0.43
C ALA A 42 -13.16 -0.13 1.40
N LEU A 43 -12.26 0.46 2.20
CA LEU A 43 -11.50 -0.27 3.23
C LEU A 43 -12.39 -0.84 4.34
N ASP A 44 -13.45 -0.13 4.75
CA ASP A 44 -14.43 -0.61 5.73
C ASP A 44 -15.09 -1.91 5.26
N MET A 45 -15.46 -1.98 3.97
CA MET A 45 -16.03 -3.20 3.36
C MET A 45 -15.06 -4.38 3.47
N PHE A 46 -13.79 -4.22 3.12
CA PHE A 46 -12.80 -5.30 3.26
C PHE A 46 -12.49 -5.65 4.72
N ALA A 47 -12.42 -4.65 5.60
CA ALA A 47 -12.16 -4.84 7.02
C ALA A 47 -13.28 -5.63 7.72
N ALA A 48 -14.53 -5.45 7.29
CA ALA A 48 -15.67 -6.25 7.76
C ALA A 48 -15.51 -7.76 7.44
N HIS A 49 -14.79 -8.10 6.37
CA HIS A 49 -14.49 -9.48 5.96
C HIS A 49 -13.10 -9.97 6.38
N LEU A 50 -12.35 -9.21 7.20
CA LEU A 50 -10.95 -9.52 7.51
C LEU A 50 -10.75 -10.95 8.05
N ALA A 51 -11.62 -11.42 8.94
CA ALA A 51 -11.54 -12.77 9.48
C ALA A 51 -11.76 -13.85 8.40
N ASP A 52 -12.62 -13.60 7.42
CA ASP A 52 -12.89 -14.53 6.32
C ASP A 52 -11.72 -14.57 5.36
N ILE A 53 -11.14 -13.41 5.03
CA ILE A 53 -9.93 -13.29 4.19
C ILE A 53 -8.77 -14.02 4.84
N GLN A 54 -8.55 -13.85 6.15
CA GLN A 54 -7.50 -14.57 6.90
C GLN A 54 -7.70 -16.09 6.83
N ARG A 55 -8.93 -16.59 7.03
CA ARG A 55 -9.21 -18.04 6.92
C ARG A 55 -9.01 -18.56 5.50
N ALA A 56 -9.51 -17.83 4.49
CA ALA A 56 -9.42 -18.24 3.09
C ALA A 56 -7.98 -18.29 2.60
N THR A 57 -7.12 -17.38 3.05
CA THR A 57 -5.73 -17.26 2.58
C THR A 57 -4.70 -17.97 3.46
N SER A 58 -5.10 -18.48 4.62
CA SER A 58 -4.23 -19.26 5.50
C SER A 58 -3.61 -20.47 4.77
N GLY A 59 -2.28 -20.58 4.86
CA GLY A 59 -1.52 -21.68 4.28
C GLY A 59 -1.45 -21.70 2.75
N LEU A 60 -1.90 -20.64 2.06
CA LEU A 60 -1.87 -20.58 0.60
C LEU A 60 -0.45 -20.37 0.08
N ALA A 61 0.00 -21.26 -0.82
CA ALA A 61 1.27 -21.11 -1.51
C ALA A 61 1.15 -20.08 -2.64
N LEU A 62 1.57 -18.84 -2.38
CA LEU A 62 1.52 -17.74 -3.35
C LEU A 62 2.72 -17.67 -4.30
N GLY A 63 3.75 -18.49 -4.06
CA GLY A 63 4.98 -18.47 -4.82
C GLY A 63 5.72 -17.13 -4.72
N GLY A 64 6.43 -16.79 -5.79
CA GLY A 64 7.30 -15.61 -5.88
C GLY A 64 8.68 -16.04 -6.36
N ALA A 65 9.15 -15.44 -7.45
CA ALA A 65 10.46 -15.74 -8.01
C ALA A 65 11.58 -14.94 -7.33
N VAL A 66 11.38 -13.63 -7.21
CA VAL A 66 12.38 -12.68 -6.69
C VAL A 66 11.99 -12.15 -5.30
N PHE A 67 10.70 -11.89 -5.10
CA PHE A 67 10.12 -11.46 -3.83
C PHE A 67 8.95 -12.40 -3.47
N PRO A 68 8.83 -12.86 -2.22
CA PRO A 68 7.74 -13.75 -1.85
C PRO A 68 6.38 -13.04 -1.97
N ASN A 69 5.50 -13.56 -2.82
CA ASN A 69 4.18 -12.95 -3.04
C ASN A 69 3.33 -12.90 -1.76
N ALA A 70 3.64 -13.77 -0.79
CA ALA A 70 3.02 -13.78 0.53
C ALA A 70 3.24 -12.48 1.32
N GLU A 71 4.31 -11.72 1.07
CA GLU A 71 4.54 -10.45 1.75
C GLU A 71 3.51 -9.38 1.34
N HIS A 72 3.02 -9.42 0.10
CA HIS A 72 1.91 -8.56 -0.34
C HIS A 72 0.63 -8.87 0.43
N LEU A 73 0.27 -10.15 0.53
CA LEU A 73 -0.90 -10.56 1.28
C LEU A 73 -0.78 -10.18 2.77
N LYS A 74 0.37 -10.45 3.40
CA LYS A 74 0.63 -10.07 4.80
C LYS A 74 0.45 -8.57 5.00
N PHE A 75 0.97 -7.75 4.10
CA PHE A 75 0.84 -6.31 4.21
C PHE A 75 -0.59 -5.81 3.94
N ALA A 76 -1.31 -6.39 2.98
CA ALA A 76 -2.73 -6.10 2.75
C ALA A 76 -3.58 -6.38 4.01
N LEU A 77 -3.37 -7.54 4.66
CA LEU A 77 -4.03 -7.89 5.93
C LEU A 77 -3.67 -6.92 7.06
N ARG A 78 -2.39 -6.54 7.19
CA ARG A 78 -1.93 -5.54 8.16
C ARG A 78 -2.63 -4.20 7.93
N LYS A 79 -2.74 -3.76 6.69
CA LYS A 79 -3.42 -2.51 6.33
C LYS A 79 -4.90 -2.51 6.71
N LEU A 80 -5.61 -3.61 6.44
CA LEU A 80 -7.01 -3.76 6.85
C LEU A 80 -7.17 -3.74 8.37
N ALA A 81 -6.30 -4.46 9.10
CA ALA A 81 -6.30 -4.44 10.56
C ALA A 81 -6.01 -3.03 11.11
N TYR A 82 -4.98 -2.36 10.59
CA TYR A 82 -4.64 -0.99 10.99
C TYR A 82 -5.76 0.01 10.72
N HIS A 83 -6.45 -0.12 9.59
CA HIS A 83 -7.61 0.70 9.26
C HIS A 83 -8.77 0.46 10.22
N ARG A 84 -9.08 -0.81 10.55
CA ARG A 84 -10.13 -1.19 11.49
C ARG A 84 -9.84 -0.71 12.92
N ASP A 85 -8.59 -0.84 13.34
CA ASP A 85 -8.21 -0.69 14.75
C ASP A 85 -7.75 0.74 15.09
N THR A 86 -7.54 1.61 14.09
CA THR A 86 -7.04 2.97 14.31
C THR A 86 -7.73 4.01 13.41
N ALA A 87 -7.92 5.21 13.94
CA ALA A 87 -8.34 6.38 13.15
C ALA A 87 -7.15 7.13 12.51
N GLN A 88 -5.93 6.58 12.63
CA GLN A 88 -4.72 7.26 12.16
C GLN A 88 -4.60 7.23 10.64
N CYS A 89 -3.78 8.12 10.08
CA CYS A 89 -3.56 8.19 8.64
C CYS A 89 -2.89 6.91 8.12
N LEU A 90 -3.31 6.42 6.94
CA LEU A 90 -2.75 5.23 6.30
C LEU A 90 -1.27 5.41 5.93
N CYS A 91 -0.78 6.64 5.77
CA CYS A 91 0.65 6.90 5.48
C CYS A 91 1.58 6.39 6.58
N ALA A 92 1.09 6.15 7.80
CA ALA A 92 1.89 5.57 8.87
C ALA A 92 2.39 4.16 8.54
N LEU A 93 1.77 3.49 7.56
CA LEU A 93 2.17 2.17 7.08
C LEU A 93 3.25 2.22 5.98
N TYR A 94 3.60 3.40 5.44
CA TYR A 94 4.62 3.49 4.40
C TYR A 94 5.97 2.87 4.79
N PRO A 95 6.50 3.08 6.02
CA PRO A 95 7.76 2.46 6.45
C PRO A 95 7.73 0.92 6.48
N ASP A 96 6.56 0.31 6.54
CA ASP A 96 6.42 -1.14 6.70
C ASP A 96 6.37 -1.89 5.36
N TYR A 97 6.41 -1.19 4.22
CA TYR A 97 6.25 -1.81 2.90
C TYR A 97 7.11 -1.16 1.82
N LEU A 98 8.11 -1.92 1.38
CA LEU A 98 9.16 -1.48 0.46
C LEU A 98 8.72 -1.25 -0.99
N MET A 99 7.48 -1.56 -1.36
CA MET A 99 6.98 -1.38 -2.73
C MET A 99 6.04 -0.19 -2.91
N TYR A 100 5.96 0.71 -1.93
CA TYR A 100 5.35 2.02 -2.13
C TYR A 100 6.28 2.92 -2.93
N ASN A 101 6.05 3.00 -4.23
CA ASN A 101 6.76 3.93 -5.12
C ASN A 101 6.24 5.38 -4.89
N PRO A 102 7.10 6.34 -4.49
CA PRO A 102 6.71 7.73 -4.23
C PRO A 102 6.06 8.43 -5.43
N GLN A 103 6.55 8.16 -6.64
CA GLN A 103 6.04 8.77 -7.86
C GLN A 103 4.60 8.27 -8.18
N LYS A 104 4.30 6.99 -7.92
CA LYS A 104 2.95 6.43 -8.01
C LYS A 104 2.03 6.99 -6.93
N GLU A 105 2.50 7.09 -5.69
CA GLU A 105 1.73 7.69 -4.60
C GLU A 105 1.47 9.19 -4.84
N GLN A 106 2.40 9.91 -5.48
CA GLN A 106 2.19 11.28 -5.94
C GLN A 106 1.13 11.35 -7.03
N LYS A 107 1.23 10.50 -8.05
CA LYS A 107 0.24 10.43 -9.14
C LYS A 107 -1.17 10.13 -8.62
N ALA A 108 -1.28 9.32 -7.56
CA ALA A 108 -2.54 9.01 -6.89
C ALA A 108 -3.01 10.13 -5.93
N GLY A 109 -2.23 11.20 -5.73
CA GLY A 109 -2.57 12.32 -4.85
C GLY A 109 -2.48 11.99 -3.35
N ASN A 110 -1.74 10.94 -2.97
CA ASN A 110 -1.55 10.52 -1.58
C ASN A 110 -0.40 11.28 -0.91
N VAL A 111 0.64 11.58 -1.68
CA VAL A 111 1.79 12.39 -1.25
C VAL A 111 2.09 13.49 -2.27
N ARG A 112 2.85 14.50 -1.85
CA ARG A 112 3.54 15.44 -2.70
C ARG A 112 5.03 15.23 -2.52
N ILE A 113 5.77 15.04 -3.62
CA ILE A 113 7.23 15.02 -3.60
C ILE A 113 7.70 16.47 -3.46
N ASP A 114 8.46 16.71 -2.41
CA ASP A 114 9.04 18.01 -2.06
C ASP A 114 10.36 18.25 -2.77
N ALA A 115 11.21 17.22 -2.79
CA ALA A 115 12.53 17.27 -3.40
C ALA A 115 12.95 15.87 -3.85
N VAL A 116 13.78 15.83 -4.88
CA VAL A 116 14.47 14.63 -5.36
C VAL A 116 15.95 14.98 -5.46
N THR A 117 16.80 14.18 -4.85
CA THR A 117 18.25 14.34 -4.88
C THR A 117 18.91 13.02 -5.26
N PRO A 118 20.02 13.03 -6.03
CA PRO A 118 20.77 11.80 -6.29
C PRO A 118 21.22 11.15 -4.99
N ALA A 119 21.11 9.83 -4.89
CA ALA A 119 21.62 9.10 -3.73
C ALA A 119 23.15 9.25 -3.60
N GLU A 120 23.64 9.29 -2.37
CA GLU A 120 25.07 9.22 -2.08
C GLU A 120 25.62 7.89 -2.61
N GLY A 121 26.60 7.94 -3.52
CA GLY A 121 27.12 6.76 -4.23
C GLY A 121 26.56 6.52 -5.64
N GLY A 122 25.63 7.37 -6.10
CA GLY A 122 25.26 7.52 -7.52
C GLY A 122 24.18 6.56 -8.05
N TRP A 123 23.65 5.65 -7.23
CA TRP A 123 22.57 4.74 -7.63
C TRP A 123 21.29 4.99 -6.84
N GLY A 124 20.22 5.36 -7.55
CA GLY A 124 18.92 5.69 -6.97
C GLY A 124 18.81 7.14 -6.52
N GLU A 125 17.76 7.42 -5.76
CA GLU A 125 17.36 8.77 -5.35
C GLU A 125 17.08 8.83 -3.84
N ASP A 126 17.36 9.97 -3.23
CA ASP A 126 16.81 10.37 -1.94
C ASP A 126 15.65 11.35 -2.22
N ILE A 127 14.45 10.98 -1.78
CA ILE A 127 13.19 11.66 -2.12
C ILE A 127 12.54 12.15 -0.82
N ASP A 128 12.28 13.46 -0.73
CA ASP A 128 11.49 14.03 0.35
C ASP A 128 10.02 14.09 -0.07
N CYS A 129 9.12 13.62 0.80
CA CYS A 129 7.69 13.55 0.54
C CYS A 129 6.88 14.14 1.71
N THR A 130 5.74 14.75 1.40
CA THR A 130 4.73 15.15 2.38
C THR A 130 3.40 14.46 2.09
N CYS A 131 2.81 13.79 3.09
CA CYS A 131 1.49 13.20 2.97
C CYS A 131 0.41 14.27 2.78
N CYS A 132 -0.39 14.15 1.73
CA CYS A 132 -1.46 15.11 1.40
C CYS A 132 -2.67 15.05 2.35
N ARG A 133 -2.76 14.03 3.22
CA ARG A 133 -3.89 13.85 4.16
C ARG A 133 -3.60 14.35 5.57
N CYS A 134 -2.39 14.12 6.08
CA CYS A 134 -2.05 14.47 7.48
C CYS A 134 -0.77 15.31 7.63
N GLY A 135 -0.12 15.67 6.52
CA GLY A 135 1.08 16.51 6.51
C GLY A 135 2.34 15.84 7.07
N THR A 136 2.32 14.54 7.42
CA THR A 136 3.53 13.83 7.83
C THR A 136 4.56 13.91 6.71
N ARG A 137 5.78 14.32 7.05
CA ARG A 137 6.93 14.36 6.14
C ARG A 137 7.68 13.05 6.20
N PHE A 138 8.24 12.63 5.08
CA PHE A 138 9.02 11.42 4.92
C PHE A 138 10.30 11.75 4.18
N LYS A 139 11.38 11.08 4.57
CA LYS A 139 12.54 10.86 3.71
C LYS A 139 12.43 9.44 3.16
N VAL A 140 12.56 9.29 1.85
CA VAL A 140 12.48 8.00 1.15
C VAL A 140 13.80 7.76 0.44
N GLU A 141 14.39 6.60 0.64
CA GLU A 141 15.52 6.14 -0.17
C GLU A 141 14.99 5.20 -1.26
N GLU A 142 15.27 5.52 -2.52
CA GLU A 142 15.13 4.59 -3.63
C GLU A 142 16.46 3.89 -3.85
N ARG A 143 16.45 2.56 -3.80
CA ARG A 143 17.64 1.74 -4.05
C ARG A 143 17.25 0.51 -4.85
N GLU A 144 18.26 -0.14 -5.41
CA GLU A 144 18.11 -1.35 -6.21
C GLU A 144 19.08 -2.42 -5.74
N SER A 145 18.62 -3.66 -5.76
CA SER A 145 19.47 -4.85 -5.64
C SER A 145 18.92 -5.95 -6.55
N HIS A 146 18.00 -6.78 -6.06
CA HIS A 146 17.27 -7.73 -6.90
C HIS A 146 15.98 -7.17 -7.52
N TYR A 147 15.52 -6.05 -6.98
CA TYR A 147 14.38 -5.24 -7.43
C TYR A 147 14.53 -3.83 -6.88
N THR A 148 13.84 -2.86 -7.47
CA THR A 148 13.73 -1.49 -6.94
C THR A 148 12.83 -1.49 -5.71
N TRP A 149 13.26 -0.79 -4.67
CA TRP A 149 12.51 -0.64 -3.44
C TRP A 149 12.62 0.78 -2.88
N TRP A 150 11.69 1.13 -2.00
CA TRP A 150 11.59 2.45 -1.39
C TRP A 150 11.54 2.34 0.13
N GLY A 151 12.60 2.79 0.79
CA GLY A 151 12.71 2.82 2.25
C GLY A 151 12.13 4.11 2.80
N TRP A 152 10.88 4.07 3.27
CA TRP A 152 10.21 5.24 3.83
C TRP A 152 10.57 5.44 5.30
N LYS A 153 11.00 6.65 5.66
CA LYS A 153 11.24 7.05 7.05
C LYS A 153 10.43 8.30 7.39
N ALA A 154 9.51 8.18 8.34
CA ALA A 154 8.78 9.33 8.85
C ALA A 154 9.74 10.29 9.57
N LEU A 155 9.61 11.58 9.27
CA LEU A 155 10.35 12.64 9.93
C LEU A 155 9.58 13.17 11.14
N PRO A 156 10.27 13.58 12.22
CA PRO A 156 9.62 14.24 13.33
C PRO A 156 8.85 15.47 12.86
N ARG A 157 7.64 15.68 13.40
CA ARG A 157 6.98 16.98 13.29
C ARG A 157 7.77 17.95 14.16
N TYR A 158 8.59 18.81 13.57
CA TYR A 158 9.11 19.96 14.29
C TYR A 158 7.92 20.88 14.59
N GLY A 159 7.66 21.11 15.88
CA GLY A 159 6.69 22.08 16.37
C GLY A 159 7.22 23.50 16.33
#